data_AF-K3ZMT2-F1
#
_entry.id   AF-K3ZMT2-F1
#
_cell.length_a   1.000
_cell.length_b   1.000
_cell.length_c   1.000
_cell.angle_alpha   90.00
_cell.angle_beta   90.00
_cell.angle_gamma   90.00
#
_symmetry.space_group_name_H-M   'P 1'
#
loop_
_entity.id
_entity.type
_entity.pdbx_description
1 polymer ?
#
loop_
_entity_poly.entity_id
_entity_poly.type
_entity_poly.pdbx_seq_one_letter_code
_entity_poly.pdbx_strand_id
1 'polypeptide(L)'
;MALLRMFWEDMEWNEPDRYYALLPLLVGVGNSEACTLTGIVDFFAVPQPSLHELSHAAAGGHNVGAYLYALMMYRNNGGSANDDIAKMYIRRVKCEDGSAASGSVGPKKLRNDGCQVCHEEAAYLVTRVMWHRHGDPLLPAPVHGNFPCAGGVCGKVKGWAQATLFCSEDCRIHHEIVAFESRMGIDN
;
A
#
# COMPACT_ATOMS: atom_id res chain seq x y z
N MET A 1 3.14 13.77 11.45
CA MET A 1 3.58 12.42 11.06
C MET A 1 5.09 12.21 11.22
N ALA A 2 5.98 13.19 10.94
CA ALA A 2 7.44 12.98 11.05
C ALA A 2 7.99 12.76 12.49
N LEU A 3 7.38 13.36 13.51
CA LEU A 3 7.88 13.27 14.90
C LEU A 3 7.68 11.89 15.55
N LEU A 4 6.57 11.22 15.23
CA LEU A 4 6.31 9.86 15.74
C LEU A 4 7.26 8.84 15.10
N ARG A 5 7.54 8.97 13.79
CA ARG A 5 8.54 8.12 13.10
C ARG A 5 9.92 8.17 13.72
N MET A 6 10.46 9.38 13.91
CA MET A 6 11.79 9.55 14.50
C MET A 6 11.87 8.95 15.90
N PHE A 7 10.81 9.09 16.70
CA PHE A 7 10.78 8.54 18.05
C PHE A 7 10.78 7.01 18.07
N TRP A 8 10.05 6.38 17.15
CA TRP A 8 9.99 4.93 17.04
C TRP A 8 11.31 4.35 16.54
N GLU A 9 11.92 5.00 15.54
CA GLU A 9 13.21 4.60 14.98
C GLU A 9 14.32 4.71 16.02
N ASP A 10 14.32 5.79 16.82
CA ASP A 10 15.26 5.95 17.91
C ASP A 10 15.07 4.88 19.00
N MET A 11 13.82 4.58 19.36
CA MET A 11 13.52 3.55 20.36
C MET A 11 13.84 2.14 19.88
N GLU A 12 13.58 1.81 18.62
CA GLU A 12 13.90 0.51 18.01
C GLU A 12 15.41 0.25 18.03
N TRP A 13 16.22 1.27 17.73
CA TRP A 13 17.69 1.15 17.72
C TRP A 13 18.34 1.19 19.10
N ASN A 14 17.86 2.08 19.98
CA ASN A 14 18.52 2.33 21.26
C ASN A 14 17.92 1.52 22.42
N GLU A 15 16.64 1.14 22.33
CA GLU A 15 15.89 0.46 23.39
C GLU A 15 14.96 -0.66 22.83
N PRO A 16 15.50 -1.65 22.08
CA PRO A 16 14.69 -2.63 21.35
C PRO A 16 13.72 -3.41 22.23
N ASP A 17 14.12 -3.77 23.46
CA ASP A 17 13.24 -4.48 24.40
C ASP A 17 11.98 -3.67 24.76
N ARG A 18 12.12 -2.35 24.92
CA ARG A 18 11.00 -1.46 25.21
C ARG A 18 10.13 -1.27 23.98
N TYR A 19 10.73 -1.16 22.80
CA TYR A 19 10.01 -1.11 21.54
C TYR A 19 9.12 -2.35 21.35
N TYR A 20 9.69 -3.55 21.49
CA TYR A 20 8.94 -4.80 21.34
C TYR A 20 7.92 -5.04 22.45
N ALA A 21 8.10 -4.46 23.65
CA ALA A 21 7.09 -4.50 24.71
C ALA A 21 5.92 -3.52 24.45
N LEU A 22 6.20 -2.36 23.87
CA LEU A 22 5.21 -1.31 23.63
C LEU A 22 4.34 -1.60 22.39
N LEU A 23 4.93 -2.15 21.34
CA LEU A 23 4.25 -2.38 20.06
C LEU A 23 2.93 -3.19 20.21
N PRO A 24 2.89 -4.34 20.92
CA PRO A 24 1.65 -5.11 21.11
C PRO A 24 0.59 -4.35 21.91
N LEU A 25 0.99 -3.50 22.86
CA LEU A 25 0.05 -2.69 23.64
C LEU A 25 -0.64 -1.65 22.76
N LEU A 26 0.12 -1.03 21.85
CA LEU A 26 -0.40 -0.06 20.89
C LEU A 26 -1.33 -0.71 19.87
N VAL A 27 -0.99 -1.90 19.39
CA VAL A 27 -1.90 -2.72 18.56
C VAL A 27 -3.18 -3.04 19.34
N GLY A 28 -3.07 -3.44 20.62
CA GLY A 28 -4.21 -3.77 21.46
C GLY A 28 -5.21 -2.61 21.67
N VAL A 29 -4.75 -1.36 21.62
CA VAL A 29 -5.61 -0.16 21.67
C VAL A 29 -6.01 0.37 20.29
N GLY A 30 -5.65 -0.33 19.21
CA GLY A 30 -6.03 0.02 17.84
C GLY A 30 -5.22 1.17 17.24
N ASN A 31 -3.98 1.39 17.68
CA ASN A 31 -3.12 2.39 17.06
C ASN A 31 -2.81 1.98 15.60
N SER A 32 -3.27 2.80 14.66
CA SER A 32 -3.22 2.46 13.24
C SER A 32 -1.80 2.40 12.65
N GLU A 33 -0.84 3.11 13.23
CA GLU A 33 0.58 3.05 12.84
C GLU A 33 1.22 1.74 13.34
N ALA A 34 0.99 1.38 14.60
CA ALA A 34 1.40 0.10 15.18
C ALA A 34 0.82 -1.09 14.40
N CYS A 35 -0.48 -1.07 14.12
CA CYS A 35 -1.14 -2.08 13.30
C CYS A 35 -0.56 -2.16 11.88
N THR A 36 -0.08 -1.04 11.30
CA THR A 36 0.59 -1.09 9.99
C THR A 36 1.92 -1.81 10.07
N LEU A 37 2.74 -1.51 11.08
CA LEU A 37 4.05 -2.14 11.26
C LEU A 37 3.92 -3.63 11.56
N THR A 38 3.04 -4.00 12.48
CA THR A 38 2.74 -5.42 12.77
C THR A 38 2.15 -6.11 11.55
N GLY A 39 1.24 -5.47 10.82
CA GLY A 39 0.66 -6.03 9.60
C GLY A 39 1.66 -6.26 8.47
N ILE A 40 2.71 -5.44 8.35
CA ILE A 40 3.82 -5.69 7.42
C ILE A 40 4.54 -6.98 7.80
N VAL A 41 4.88 -7.17 9.08
CA VAL A 41 5.51 -8.42 9.56
C VAL A 41 4.61 -9.63 9.30
N ASP A 42 3.34 -9.52 9.67
CA ASP A 42 2.36 -10.60 9.54
C ASP A 42 2.06 -10.99 8.09
N PHE A 43 2.35 -10.11 7.14
CA PHE A 43 2.18 -10.40 5.72
C PHE A 43 3.47 -10.90 5.08
N PHE A 44 4.60 -10.26 5.34
CA PHE A 44 5.84 -10.49 4.61
C PHE A 44 6.82 -11.44 5.31
N ALA A 45 6.72 -11.64 6.62
CA ALA A 45 7.70 -12.38 7.42
C ALA A 45 7.29 -13.81 7.79
N VAL A 46 6.04 -14.20 7.51
CA VAL A 46 5.47 -15.49 7.93
C VAL A 46 5.01 -16.32 6.73
N PRO A 47 5.09 -17.67 6.80
CA PRO A 47 4.64 -18.54 5.71
C PRO A 47 3.15 -18.46 5.38
N GLN A 48 2.32 -18.07 6.35
CA GLN A 48 0.88 -17.87 6.18
C GLN A 48 0.57 -16.39 6.34
N PRO A 49 0.58 -15.61 5.23
CA PRO A 49 0.39 -14.17 5.30
C PRO A 49 -1.01 -13.82 5.85
N SER A 50 -1.05 -12.89 6.79
CA SER A 50 -2.29 -12.34 7.35
C SER A 50 -2.47 -10.88 6.96
N LEU A 51 -3.73 -10.49 6.74
CA LEU A 51 -4.12 -9.09 6.49
C LEU A 51 -4.85 -8.47 7.69
N HIS A 52 -4.92 -9.16 8.82
CA HIS A 52 -5.72 -8.72 9.98
C HIS A 52 -5.29 -7.32 10.47
N GLU A 53 -4.02 -7.13 10.80
CA GLU A 53 -3.54 -5.85 11.32
C GLU A 53 -3.54 -4.74 10.26
N LEU A 54 -3.27 -5.07 8.99
CA LEU A 54 -3.43 -4.12 7.89
C LEU A 54 -4.90 -3.66 7.73
N SER A 55 -5.87 -4.55 7.96
CA SER A 55 -7.29 -4.19 7.94
C SER A 55 -7.67 -3.25 9.09
N HIS A 56 -7.10 -3.47 10.28
CA HIS A 56 -7.28 -2.60 11.45
C HIS A 56 -6.66 -1.23 11.21
N ALA A 57 -5.45 -1.18 10.65
CA ALA A 57 -4.80 0.06 10.27
C ALA A 57 -5.61 0.86 9.24
N ALA A 58 -6.17 0.17 8.23
CA ALA A 58 -7.01 0.76 7.20
C ALA A 58 -8.32 1.32 7.78
N ALA A 59 -8.98 0.58 8.67
CA ALA A 59 -10.16 1.03 9.40
C ALA A 59 -9.87 2.23 10.32
N GLY A 60 -8.69 2.26 10.94
CA GLY A 60 -8.18 3.37 11.74
C GLY A 60 -7.73 4.60 10.92
N GLY A 61 -7.81 4.54 9.59
CA GLY A 61 -7.51 5.68 8.71
C GLY A 61 -6.03 5.89 8.40
N HIS A 62 -5.15 4.91 8.66
CA HIS A 62 -3.75 5.03 8.26
C HIS A 62 -3.58 4.80 6.76
N ASN A 63 -3.19 5.85 6.03
CA ASN A 63 -3.13 5.82 4.56
C ASN A 63 -2.20 4.73 4.01
N VAL A 64 -1.01 4.54 4.60
CA VAL A 64 -0.05 3.51 4.15
C VAL A 64 -0.56 2.10 4.44
N GLY A 65 -1.17 1.91 5.62
CA GLY A 65 -1.82 0.64 5.99
C GLY A 65 -2.98 0.32 5.06
N ALA A 66 -3.82 1.30 4.73
CA ALA A 66 -4.91 1.16 3.78
C ALA A 66 -4.42 0.85 2.35
N TYR A 67 -3.34 1.50 1.91
CA TYR A 67 -2.70 1.25 0.62
C TYR A 67 -2.20 -0.20 0.54
N LEU A 68 -1.39 -0.64 1.51
CA LEU A 68 -0.87 -2.01 1.57
C LEU A 68 -1.99 -3.05 1.66
N TYR A 69 -2.98 -2.81 2.53
CA TYR A 69 -4.15 -3.69 2.66
C TYR A 69 -4.87 -3.88 1.32
N ALA A 70 -5.10 -2.78 0.59
CA ALA A 70 -5.79 -2.81 -0.69
C ALA A 70 -4.99 -3.55 -1.76
N LEU A 71 -3.68 -3.29 -1.89
CA LEU A 71 -2.84 -3.98 -2.87
C LEU A 71 -2.79 -5.48 -2.60
N MET A 72 -2.53 -5.88 -1.35
CA MET A 72 -2.39 -7.28 -0.99
C MET A 72 -3.72 -8.04 -1.06
N MET A 73 -4.82 -7.39 -0.69
CA MET A 73 -6.16 -7.97 -0.84
C MET A 73 -6.51 -8.19 -2.32
N TYR A 74 -6.31 -7.18 -3.16
CA TYR A 74 -6.61 -7.25 -4.59
C TYR A 74 -5.74 -8.29 -5.29
N ARG A 75 -4.48 -8.39 -4.88
CA ARG A 75 -3.51 -9.34 -5.41
C ARG A 75 -3.85 -10.79 -5.05
N ASN A 76 -4.17 -11.05 -3.78
CA ASN A 76 -4.29 -12.41 -3.24
C ASN A 76 -5.67 -13.04 -3.42
N ASN A 77 -6.66 -12.29 -3.91
CA ASN A 77 -8.03 -12.76 -4.07
C ASN A 77 -8.45 -12.75 -5.55
N GLY A 78 -9.49 -13.50 -5.90
CA GLY A 78 -10.13 -13.46 -7.22
C GLY A 78 -11.61 -13.08 -7.18
N GLY A 79 -12.08 -12.55 -6.03
CA GLY A 79 -13.49 -12.27 -5.77
C GLY A 79 -13.84 -10.78 -5.87
N SER A 80 -14.89 -10.46 -6.63
CA SER A 80 -15.32 -9.08 -6.94
C SER A 80 -15.63 -8.22 -5.71
N ALA A 81 -16.14 -8.79 -4.61
CA ALA A 81 -16.44 -8.03 -3.40
C ALA A 81 -15.17 -7.45 -2.74
N ASN A 82 -14.07 -8.20 -2.77
CA ASN A 82 -12.80 -7.75 -2.23
C ASN A 82 -12.13 -6.74 -3.16
N ASP A 83 -12.30 -6.90 -4.48
CA ASP A 83 -11.86 -5.90 -5.45
C ASP A 83 -12.55 -4.55 -5.20
N ASP A 84 -13.85 -4.55 -4.93
CA ASP A 84 -14.60 -3.34 -4.63
C ASP A 84 -14.11 -2.66 -3.34
N ILE A 85 -13.76 -3.44 -2.31
CA ILE A 85 -13.16 -2.93 -1.06
C ILE A 85 -11.76 -2.35 -1.32
N ALA A 86 -10.92 -3.04 -2.09
CA ALA A 86 -9.59 -2.55 -2.44
C ALA A 86 -9.67 -1.24 -3.24
N LYS A 87 -10.57 -1.17 -4.24
CA LYS A 87 -10.88 0.04 -5.00
C LYS A 87 -11.35 1.19 -4.11
N MET A 88 -12.17 0.90 -3.11
CA MET A 88 -12.62 1.89 -2.14
C MET A 88 -11.44 2.48 -1.36
N TYR A 89 -10.53 1.66 -0.83
CA TYR A 89 -9.36 2.15 -0.08
C TYR A 89 -8.39 2.93 -0.97
N ILE A 90 -8.12 2.46 -2.19
CA ILE A 90 -7.25 3.15 -3.15
C ILE A 90 -7.83 4.50 -3.62
N ARG A 91 -9.15 4.69 -3.57
CA ARG A 91 -9.78 6.02 -3.75
C ARG A 91 -9.67 6.92 -2.51
N ARG A 92 -9.64 6.34 -1.31
CA ARG A 92 -9.54 7.07 -0.04
C ARG A 92 -8.12 7.53 0.26
N VAL A 93 -7.11 6.76 -0.17
CA VAL A 93 -5.71 7.15 -0.08
C VAL A 93 -5.56 8.53 -0.73
N LYS A 94 -5.13 9.49 0.08
CA LYS A 94 -5.36 10.92 -0.10
C LYS A 94 -4.96 11.42 -1.49
N CYS A 95 -5.94 11.69 -2.33
CA CYS A 95 -5.92 12.80 -3.27
C CYS A 95 -6.84 13.89 -2.68
N GLU A 96 -6.32 14.75 -1.80
CA GLU A 96 -6.77 16.15 -1.85
C GLU A 96 -6.23 16.64 -3.19
N ASP A 97 -7.04 16.91 -4.21
CA ASP A 97 -8.05 17.94 -4.16
C ASP A 97 -9.38 17.51 -4.82
N GLY A 98 -10.47 17.84 -4.15
CA GLY A 98 -11.74 18.07 -4.82
C GLY A 98 -11.58 19.24 -5.79
N SER A 99 -11.27 18.96 -7.06
CA SER A 99 -11.49 19.92 -8.14
C SER A 99 -12.64 19.46 -9.02
N ALA A 100 -13.55 20.42 -9.21
CA ALA A 100 -14.85 20.28 -9.82
C ALA A 100 -14.80 19.69 -11.24
N ALA A 101 -15.97 19.21 -11.65
CA ALA A 101 -16.30 18.80 -13.01
C ALA A 101 -15.62 19.68 -14.08
N SER A 102 -14.59 19.16 -14.73
CA SER A 102 -14.18 19.64 -16.04
C SER A 102 -15.03 18.89 -17.07
N GLY A 103 -15.90 19.64 -17.76
CA GLY A 103 -16.85 19.17 -18.77
C GLY A 103 -16.18 18.67 -20.06
N SER A 104 -15.28 17.69 -19.91
CA SER A 104 -14.68 16.95 -21.02
C SER A 104 -15.56 15.75 -21.35
N VAL A 105 -16.01 15.67 -22.60
CA VAL A 105 -16.80 14.57 -23.18
C VAL A 105 -15.97 13.28 -23.36
N GLY A 106 -14.77 13.19 -22.78
CA GLY A 106 -13.91 12.01 -22.81
C GLY A 106 -14.01 11.12 -21.55
N PRO A 107 -13.56 9.86 -21.60
CA PRO A 107 -13.49 9.00 -20.42
C PRO A 107 -12.69 9.68 -19.30
N LYS A 108 -13.28 9.78 -18.11
CA LYS A 108 -12.64 10.39 -16.93
C LYS A 108 -11.41 9.57 -16.55
N LYS A 109 -10.21 10.12 -16.76
CA LYS A 109 -8.94 9.48 -16.39
C LYS A 109 -8.65 9.72 -14.91
N LEU A 110 -8.13 8.69 -14.23
CA LEU A 110 -7.80 8.73 -12.81
C LEU A 110 -6.33 9.13 -12.61
N ARG A 111 -6.06 10.02 -11.66
CA ARG A 111 -4.70 10.39 -11.21
C ARG A 111 -4.23 9.45 -10.08
N ASN A 112 -2.92 9.46 -9.82
CA ASN A 112 -2.26 8.53 -8.92
C ASN A 112 -1.41 9.17 -7.82
N ASP A 113 -1.46 10.50 -7.68
CA ASP A 113 -0.50 11.22 -6.84
C ASP A 113 -0.61 10.80 -5.36
N GLY A 114 -1.84 10.53 -4.87
CA GLY A 114 -2.07 10.00 -3.53
C GLY A 114 -1.49 8.60 -3.29
N CYS A 115 -1.58 7.72 -4.28
CA CYS A 115 -1.00 6.38 -4.22
C CYS A 115 0.52 6.44 -4.24
N GLN A 116 1.12 7.33 -5.04
CA GLN A 116 2.58 7.47 -5.14
C GLN A 116 3.22 7.86 -3.79
N VAL A 117 2.59 8.75 -3.02
CA VAL A 117 3.09 9.09 -1.68
C VAL A 117 3.05 7.88 -0.75
N CYS A 118 1.95 7.11 -0.79
CA CYS A 118 1.82 5.90 0.03
C CYS A 118 2.74 4.77 -0.45
N HIS A 119 3.03 4.70 -1.74
CA HIS A 119 3.95 3.75 -2.34
C HIS A 119 5.35 3.92 -1.77
N GLU A 120 5.93 5.11 -1.90
CA GLU A 120 7.30 5.39 -1.42
C GLU A 120 7.42 5.09 0.08
N GLU A 121 6.39 5.50 0.82
CA GLU A 121 6.34 5.33 2.26
C GLU A 121 6.15 3.85 2.66
N ALA A 122 5.35 3.10 1.91
CA ALA A 122 5.18 1.66 2.10
C ALA A 122 6.49 0.92 1.82
N ALA A 123 7.17 1.24 0.71
CA ALA A 123 8.45 0.62 0.35
C ALA A 123 9.52 0.88 1.42
N TYR A 124 9.56 2.10 1.97
CA TYR A 124 10.41 2.44 3.09
C TYR A 124 10.09 1.60 4.34
N LEU A 125 8.82 1.58 4.77
CA LEU A 125 8.43 0.83 5.97
C LEU A 125 8.66 -0.67 5.83
N VAL A 126 8.35 -1.26 4.67
CA VAL A 126 8.57 -2.69 4.44
C VAL A 126 10.06 -2.99 4.48
N THR A 127 10.89 -2.20 3.80
CA THR A 127 12.35 -2.37 3.84
C THR A 127 12.90 -2.22 5.26
N ARG A 128 12.41 -1.24 6.03
CA ARG A 128 12.85 -1.00 7.41
C ARG A 128 12.50 -2.16 8.33
N VAL A 129 11.22 -2.53 8.37
CA VAL A 129 10.70 -3.60 9.24
C VAL A 129 11.28 -4.96 8.87
N MET A 130 11.56 -5.18 7.58
CA MET A 130 12.13 -6.43 7.07
C MET A 130 13.67 -6.41 6.99
N TRP A 131 14.36 -5.34 7.41
CA TRP A 131 15.82 -5.20 7.27
C TRP A 131 16.61 -6.36 7.91
N HIS A 132 16.17 -6.87 9.06
CA HIS A 132 16.83 -8.02 9.72
C HIS A 132 16.67 -9.36 8.97
N ARG A 133 15.87 -9.41 7.90
CA ARG A 133 15.60 -10.59 7.07
C ARG A 133 16.30 -10.56 5.70
N HIS A 134 17.27 -9.65 5.49
CA HIS A 134 18.03 -9.59 4.23
C HIS A 134 18.63 -10.95 3.86
N GLY A 135 18.05 -11.59 2.84
CA GLY A 135 18.46 -12.90 2.33
C GLY A 135 17.29 -13.85 2.07
N ASP A 136 16.18 -13.70 2.81
CA ASP A 136 14.96 -14.47 2.54
C ASP A 136 14.13 -13.75 1.47
N PRO A 137 13.76 -14.42 0.36
CA PRO A 137 12.83 -13.86 -0.61
C PRO A 137 11.52 -13.48 0.09
N LEU A 138 11.03 -12.27 -0.14
CA LEU A 138 9.64 -11.94 0.21
C LEU A 138 8.76 -12.94 -0.53
N LEU A 139 7.94 -13.70 0.21
CA LEU A 139 7.20 -14.81 -0.37
C LEU A 139 6.22 -14.28 -1.43
N PRO A 140 6.39 -14.62 -2.72
CA PRO A 140 5.47 -14.19 -3.75
C PRO A 140 4.17 -14.99 -3.59
N ALA A 141 3.11 -14.35 -3.08
CA ALA A 141 1.76 -14.94 -3.13
C ALA A 141 1.23 -14.94 -4.59
N PRO A 142 0.14 -15.64 -4.91
CA PRO A 142 -0.39 -15.75 -6.27
C PRO A 142 -0.73 -14.39 -6.90
N VAL A 143 -0.45 -14.24 -8.18
CA VAL A 143 -0.79 -13.04 -8.98
C VAL A 143 -2.22 -13.19 -9.49
N HIS A 144 -3.12 -12.28 -9.11
CA HIS A 144 -4.40 -12.13 -9.79
C HIS A 144 -4.14 -11.88 -11.29
N GLY A 145 -4.69 -12.76 -12.15
CA GLY A 145 -4.34 -12.84 -13.58
C GLY A 145 -4.48 -11.53 -14.37
N ASN A 146 -3.89 -11.52 -15.58
CA ASN A 146 -3.83 -10.35 -16.47
C ASN A 146 -5.21 -9.71 -16.71
N PHE A 147 -5.37 -8.48 -16.24
CA PHE A 147 -6.55 -7.67 -16.53
C PHE A 147 -6.40 -7.02 -17.92
N PRO A 148 -7.39 -7.10 -18.81
CA PRO A 148 -7.33 -6.42 -20.10
C PRO A 148 -7.39 -4.90 -19.88
N CYS A 149 -6.23 -4.26 -19.96
CA CYS A 149 -6.13 -2.81 -20.05
C CYS A 149 -6.60 -2.36 -21.44
N ALA A 150 -7.75 -1.70 -21.52
CA ALA A 150 -8.38 -1.32 -22.78
C ALA A 150 -7.65 -0.23 -23.59
N GLY A 151 -6.48 0.28 -23.15
CA GLY A 151 -5.81 1.39 -23.83
C GLY A 151 -4.28 1.43 -23.69
N GLY A 152 -3.57 1.43 -24.82
CA GLY A 152 -2.09 1.40 -24.89
C GLY A 152 -1.33 2.61 -24.32
N VAL A 153 -2.06 3.61 -23.81
CA VAL A 153 -1.50 4.80 -23.12
C VAL A 153 -1.98 4.93 -21.66
N CYS A 154 -2.61 3.90 -21.10
CA CYS A 154 -2.96 3.83 -19.69
C CYS A 154 -1.71 3.54 -18.84
N GLY A 155 -1.58 4.19 -17.68
CA GLY A 155 -0.42 4.00 -16.79
C GLY A 155 0.89 4.61 -17.30
N LYS A 156 0.86 5.35 -18.42
CA LYS A 156 2.00 6.12 -18.91
C LYS A 156 1.95 7.55 -18.37
N VAL A 157 3.11 8.08 -18.01
CA VAL A 157 3.30 9.49 -17.65
C VAL A 157 2.85 10.38 -18.82
N LYS A 158 2.05 11.42 -18.53
CA LYS A 158 1.52 12.33 -19.56
C LYS A 158 1.79 13.80 -19.25
N GLY A 159 2.06 14.54 -20.33
CA GLY A 159 2.14 16.00 -20.34
C GLY A 159 3.35 16.56 -19.58
N TRP A 160 3.45 17.89 -19.54
CA TRP A 160 4.50 18.58 -18.80
C TRP A 160 4.39 18.45 -17.28
N ALA A 161 3.18 18.14 -16.77
CA ALA A 161 2.91 17.93 -15.35
C ALA A 161 3.32 16.54 -14.83
N GLN A 162 3.86 15.66 -15.69
CA GLN A 162 4.32 14.31 -15.34
C GLN A 162 3.30 13.44 -14.57
N ALA A 163 2.00 13.64 -14.79
CA ALA A 163 0.96 12.88 -14.10
C ALA A 163 0.73 11.52 -14.77
N THR A 164 0.69 10.45 -13.99
CA THR A 164 0.28 9.11 -14.46
C THR A 164 -1.24 9.01 -14.47
N LEU A 165 -1.80 8.63 -15.63
CA LEU A 165 -3.24 8.59 -15.86
C LEU A 165 -3.75 7.19 -16.22
N PHE A 166 -4.82 6.76 -15.54
CA PHE A 166 -5.41 5.43 -15.68
C PHE A 166 -6.82 5.46 -16.27
N CYS A 167 -7.20 4.43 -17.02
CA CYS A 167 -8.53 4.27 -17.63
C CYS A 167 -9.55 3.60 -16.69
N SER A 168 -9.09 2.85 -15.68
CA SER A 168 -9.91 2.23 -14.64
C SER A 168 -9.14 2.14 -13.32
N GLU A 169 -9.85 1.86 -12.23
CA GLU A 169 -9.23 1.53 -10.96
C GLU A 169 -8.43 0.24 -11.05
N ASP A 170 -8.92 -0.77 -11.78
CA ASP A 170 -8.19 -2.03 -11.97
C ASP A 170 -6.82 -1.80 -12.59
N CYS A 171 -6.72 -0.92 -13.61
CA CYS A 171 -5.44 -0.56 -14.21
C CYS A 171 -4.54 0.25 -13.26
N ARG A 172 -5.12 1.07 -12.39
CA ARG A 172 -4.38 1.84 -11.38
C ARG A 172 -3.80 0.92 -10.31
N ILE A 173 -4.63 0.04 -9.74
CA ILE A 173 -4.22 -0.93 -8.71
C ILE A 173 -3.19 -1.90 -9.28
N HIS A 174 -3.41 -2.43 -10.50
CA HIS A 174 -2.44 -3.31 -11.14
C HIS A 174 -1.09 -2.65 -11.36
N HIS A 175 -1.08 -1.38 -11.81
CA HIS A 175 0.16 -0.61 -11.92
C HIS A 175 0.86 -0.45 -10.56
N GLU A 176 0.13 -0.13 -9.50
CA GLU A 176 0.70 -0.02 -8.16
C GLU A 176 1.27 -1.34 -7.64
N ILE A 177 0.59 -2.47 -7.89
CA ILE A 177 1.12 -3.80 -7.53
C ILE A 177 2.44 -4.05 -8.23
N VAL A 178 2.48 -3.92 -9.56
CA VAL A 178 3.70 -4.17 -10.35
C VAL A 178 4.84 -3.22 -9.96
N ALA A 179 4.53 -1.93 -9.79
CA ALA A 179 5.54 -0.96 -9.41
C ALA A 179 6.07 -1.22 -7.99
N PHE A 180 5.20 -1.61 -7.06
CA PHE A 180 5.58 -1.95 -5.69
C PHE A 180 6.41 -3.24 -5.64
N GLU A 181 6.01 -4.29 -6.35
CA GLU A 181 6.77 -5.54 -6.45
C GLU A 181 8.18 -5.30 -7.01
N SER A 182 8.28 -4.53 -8.08
CA SER A 182 9.58 -4.18 -8.69
C SER A 182 10.45 -3.36 -7.73
N ARG A 183 9.85 -2.43 -6.98
CA ARG A 183 10.55 -1.66 -5.94
C ARG A 183 11.08 -2.56 -4.81
N MET A 184 10.35 -3.61 -4.48
CA MET A 184 10.68 -4.56 -3.43
C MET A 184 11.56 -5.72 -3.92
N GLY A 185 11.86 -5.82 -5.22
CA GLY A 185 12.62 -6.92 -5.81
C GLY A 185 11.90 -8.27 -5.77
N ILE A 186 10.56 -8.26 -5.76
CA ILE A 186 9.69 -9.45 -5.77
C ILE A 186 9.28 -9.81 -7.21
N ASP A 187 10.05 -9.35 -8.20
CA ASP A 187 9.76 -9.62 -9.60
C ASP A 187 9.73 -11.13 -9.84
N ASN A 188 8.59 -11.61 -10.34
CA ASN A 188 8.30 -13.02 -10.63
C ASN A 188 8.86 -13.42 -12.01
#